data_AF-A0ABC9HAI3-F1
#
_entry.id   AF-A0ABC9HAI3-F1
#
_cell.length_a   1.000
_cell.length_b   1.000
_cell.length_c   1.000
_cell.angle_alpha   90.00
_cell.angle_beta   90.00
_cell.angle_gamma   90.00
#
_symmetry.space_group_name_H-M   'P 1'
#
loop_
_entity.id
_entity.type
_entity.pdbx_description
1 polymer ?
#
loop_
_entity_poly.entity_id
_entity_poly.type
_entity_poly.pdbx_seq_one_letter_code
_entity_poly.pdbx_strand_id
1 'polypeptide(L)'
;MVVASSAEAVSVALLFSLFFICARFLLDRLVYKPLAVYLFNTKASKLMNDEARQAKIVKFSESIWKLTYYASVQAWVLVIIKQEPWSLDYMQYFDGWPDQPIARTLMLFYMCQCGFYVYSIGALVAWETRRKDFSVMMSHHVITSTLIGVSYVTGFFRIGTIILALHDASDVFLETAKLCKYTEKELGASLFFGLFAISCFGLTVAALAIASYHSIAFLMKQDEFPTALYYILNTMLLTLLVFHVYWGKLICLMIMRQLNNKGQVTDDVRSDSEDDE
;
A
#
# COMPACT_ATOMS: atom_id res chain seq x y z
N MET A 1 19.38 14.49 -19.89
CA MET A 1 18.51 14.26 -18.72
C MET A 1 17.21 14.99 -19.01
N VAL A 2 16.14 14.26 -19.32
CA VAL A 2 14.88 14.87 -19.77
C VAL A 2 14.02 15.07 -18.55
N VAL A 3 13.77 16.32 -18.17
CA VAL A 3 12.66 16.65 -17.27
C VAL A 3 11.40 16.31 -18.07
N ALA A 4 10.77 15.18 -17.77
CA ALA A 4 9.47 14.88 -18.32
C ALA A 4 8.53 16.02 -17.91
N SER A 5 7.75 16.53 -18.86
CA SER A 5 6.77 17.56 -18.52
C SER A 5 5.75 16.97 -17.55
N SER A 6 5.20 17.78 -16.65
CA SER A 6 4.12 17.36 -15.74
C SER A 6 2.94 16.72 -16.49
N ALA A 7 2.70 17.11 -17.74
CA ALA A 7 1.72 16.48 -18.63
C ALA A 7 2.09 15.05 -19.06
N GLU A 8 3.37 14.77 -19.33
CA GLU A 8 3.87 13.42 -19.62
C GLU A 8 3.64 12.51 -18.40
N ALA A 9 4.01 12.98 -17.21
CA ALA A 9 3.84 12.22 -15.97
C ALA A 9 2.37 11.85 -15.71
N VAL A 10 1.46 12.82 -15.82
CA VAL A 10 0.01 12.56 -15.67
C VAL A 10 -0.49 11.54 -16.69
N SER A 11 -0.07 11.66 -17.94
CA SER A 11 -0.46 10.72 -19.00
C SER A 11 0.03 9.30 -18.69
N VAL A 12 1.28 9.15 -18.22
CA VAL A 12 1.85 7.87 -17.82
C VAL A 12 1.11 7.28 -16.61
N ALA A 13 0.76 8.07 -15.60
CA ALA A 13 0.00 7.61 -14.44
C ALA A 13 -1.40 7.11 -14.84
N LEU A 14 -2.09 7.81 -15.73
CA LEU A 14 -3.40 7.38 -16.25
C LEU A 14 -3.29 6.09 -17.06
N LEU A 15 -2.25 5.95 -17.89
CA LEU A 15 -1.98 4.71 -18.62
C LEU A 15 -1.74 3.53 -17.67
N PHE A 16 -0.98 3.72 -16.59
CA PHE A 16 -0.82 2.70 -15.56
C PHE A 16 -2.14 2.36 -14.86
N SER A 17 -2.97 3.36 -14.56
CA SER A 17 -4.29 3.13 -13.96
C SER A 17 -5.17 2.25 -14.85
N LEU A 18 -5.27 2.57 -16.16
CA LEU A 18 -5.99 1.75 -17.13
C LEU A 18 -5.38 0.35 -17.28
N PHE A 19 -4.05 0.26 -17.30
CA PHE A 19 -3.35 -1.02 -17.32
C PHE A 19 -3.73 -1.88 -16.11
N PHE A 20 -3.80 -1.33 -14.90
CA PHE A 20 -4.18 -2.09 -13.70
C PHE A 20 -5.63 -2.56 -13.73
N ILE A 21 -6.56 -1.79 -14.32
CA ILE A 21 -7.94 -2.25 -14.55
C ILE A 21 -7.94 -3.50 -15.43
N CYS A 22 -7.25 -3.42 -16.59
CA CYS A 22 -7.18 -4.54 -17.53
C CYS A 22 -6.45 -5.74 -16.92
N ALA A 23 -5.30 -5.51 -16.28
CA ALA A 23 -4.50 -6.54 -15.65
C ALA A 23 -5.26 -7.24 -14.53
N ARG A 24 -5.96 -6.49 -13.65
CA ARG A 24 -6.82 -7.07 -12.62
C ARG A 24 -7.87 -7.96 -13.25
N PHE A 25 -8.61 -7.46 -14.23
CA PHE A 25 -9.69 -8.21 -14.86
C PHE A 25 -9.20 -9.51 -15.52
N LEU A 26 -8.10 -9.43 -16.28
CA LEU A 26 -7.52 -10.59 -16.97
C LEU A 26 -6.94 -11.60 -15.99
N LEU A 27 -6.12 -11.17 -15.03
CA LEU A 27 -5.48 -12.07 -14.06
C LEU A 27 -6.50 -12.69 -13.11
N ASP A 28 -7.53 -11.94 -12.68
CA ASP A 28 -8.62 -12.48 -11.87
C ASP A 28 -9.31 -13.65 -12.58
N ARG A 29 -9.66 -13.44 -13.85
CA ARG A 29 -10.42 -14.42 -14.65
C ARG A 29 -9.57 -15.61 -15.09
N LEU A 30 -8.32 -15.38 -15.49
CA LEU A 30 -7.48 -16.39 -16.13
C LEU A 30 -6.59 -17.14 -15.15
N VAL A 31 -6.21 -16.52 -14.03
CA VAL A 31 -5.19 -17.07 -13.12
C VAL A 31 -5.73 -17.22 -11.71
N TYR A 32 -6.16 -16.13 -11.07
CA TYR A 32 -6.39 -16.10 -9.63
C TYR A 32 -7.65 -16.86 -9.21
N LYS A 33 -8.80 -16.67 -9.87
CA LYS A 33 -10.02 -17.45 -9.57
C LYS A 33 -9.85 -18.93 -9.89
N PRO A 34 -9.33 -19.34 -11.07
CA PRO A 34 -9.04 -20.75 -11.33
C PRO A 34 -8.11 -21.38 -10.30
N LEU A 35 -7.05 -20.67 -9.89
CA LEU A 35 -6.13 -21.11 -8.85
C LEU A 35 -6.83 -21.26 -7.50
N ALA A 36 -7.65 -20.28 -7.11
CA ALA A 36 -8.42 -20.33 -5.87
C ALA A 36 -9.39 -21.52 -5.86
N VAL A 37 -10.13 -21.75 -6.95
CA VAL A 37 -11.04 -22.90 -7.09
C VAL A 37 -10.26 -24.21 -6.99
N TYR A 38 -9.10 -24.32 -7.65
CA TYR A 38 -8.25 -25.51 -7.56
C TYR A 38 -7.80 -25.79 -6.12
N LEU A 39 -7.32 -24.77 -5.41
CA LEU A 39 -6.87 -24.88 -4.02
C LEU A 39 -8.01 -25.22 -3.06
N PHE A 40 -9.22 -24.71 -3.32
CA PHE A 40 -10.40 -24.92 -2.50
C PHE A 40 -11.35 -26.00 -3.05
N ASN A 41 -10.91 -26.90 -3.93
CA ASN A 41 -11.70 -28.07 -4.34
C ASN A 41 -11.38 -29.33 -3.50
N THR A 42 -10.99 -29.14 -2.24
CA THR A 42 -10.70 -30.22 -1.29
C THR A 42 -11.98 -30.75 -0.63
N LYS A 43 -11.94 -31.97 -0.07
CA LYS A 43 -13.09 -32.57 0.66
C LYS A 43 -13.59 -31.66 1.80
N ALA A 44 -12.71 -30.95 2.49
CA ALA A 44 -13.05 -30.00 3.54
C ALA A 44 -13.83 -28.78 3.01
N SER A 45 -13.44 -28.25 1.85
CA SER A 45 -14.16 -27.12 1.24
C SER A 45 -15.51 -27.51 0.61
N LYS A 46 -15.74 -28.80 0.31
CA LYS A 46 -17.06 -29.31 -0.13
C LYS A 46 -18.06 -29.44 1.01
N LEU A 47 -17.59 -29.38 2.26
CA LEU A 47 -18.44 -29.37 3.46
C LEU A 47 -18.89 -27.94 3.86
N MET A 48 -18.27 -26.90 3.29
CA MET A 48 -18.72 -25.52 3.45
C MET A 48 -19.95 -25.25 2.58
N ASN A 49 -20.83 -24.35 3.02
CA ASN A 49 -21.89 -23.85 2.15
C ASN A 49 -21.28 -23.13 0.93
N ASP A 50 -22.05 -23.06 -0.16
CA ASP A 50 -21.55 -22.51 -1.42
C ASP A 50 -21.16 -21.02 -1.29
N GLU A 51 -21.89 -20.26 -0.48
CA GLU A 51 -21.66 -18.84 -0.24
C GLU A 51 -20.33 -18.56 0.46
N ALA A 52 -20.02 -19.24 1.57
CA ALA A 52 -18.76 -19.08 2.28
C ALA A 52 -17.57 -19.51 1.41
N ARG A 53 -17.75 -20.55 0.58
CA ARG A 53 -16.73 -20.96 -0.39
C ARG A 53 -16.48 -19.88 -1.44
N GLN A 54 -17.53 -19.28 -2.01
CA GLN A 54 -17.39 -18.18 -2.97
C GLN A 54 -16.75 -16.95 -2.33
N ALA A 55 -17.14 -16.58 -1.10
CA ALA A 55 -16.53 -15.47 -0.37
C ALA A 55 -15.02 -15.71 -0.13
N LYS A 56 -14.63 -16.94 0.22
CA LYS A 56 -13.22 -17.33 0.39
C LYS A 56 -12.44 -17.24 -0.92
N ILE A 57 -13.02 -17.66 -2.04
CA ILE A 57 -12.43 -17.53 -3.38
C ILE A 57 -12.21 -16.06 -3.75
N VAL A 58 -13.21 -15.20 -3.53
CA VAL A 58 -13.13 -13.76 -3.82
C VAL A 58 -12.03 -13.11 -2.98
N LYS A 59 -12.04 -13.32 -1.65
CA LYS A 59 -11.03 -12.77 -0.73
C LYS A 59 -9.62 -13.26 -1.08
N PHE A 60 -9.45 -14.53 -1.44
CA PHE A 60 -8.17 -15.06 -1.90
C PHE A 60 -7.71 -14.38 -3.20
N SER A 61 -8.61 -14.22 -4.16
CA SER A 61 -8.31 -13.60 -5.45
C SER A 61 -7.94 -12.11 -5.32
N GLU A 62 -8.60 -11.39 -4.41
CA GLU A 62 -8.23 -10.03 -4.04
C GLU A 62 -6.82 -9.97 -3.42
N SER A 63 -6.53 -10.85 -2.45
CA SER A 63 -5.23 -10.85 -1.76
C SER A 63 -4.07 -11.24 -2.67
N ILE A 64 -4.24 -12.20 -3.58
CA ILE A 64 -3.16 -12.58 -4.50
C ILE A 64 -2.89 -11.51 -5.55
N TRP A 65 -3.92 -10.76 -6.00
CA TRP A 65 -3.72 -9.59 -6.86
C TRP A 65 -2.87 -8.53 -6.15
N LYS A 66 -3.27 -8.16 -4.93
CA LYS A 66 -2.53 -7.17 -4.12
C LYS A 66 -1.10 -7.63 -3.85
N LEU A 67 -0.90 -8.89 -3.45
CA LEU A 67 0.44 -9.45 -3.25
C LEU A 67 1.29 -9.38 -4.53
N THR A 68 0.72 -9.74 -5.69
CA THR A 68 1.44 -9.69 -6.97
C THR A 68 1.91 -8.27 -7.27
N TYR A 69 1.05 -7.28 -7.06
CA TYR A 69 1.39 -5.87 -7.23
C TYR A 69 2.49 -5.45 -6.25
N TYR A 70 2.25 -5.55 -4.94
CA TYR A 70 3.16 -5.06 -3.90
C TYR A 70 4.53 -5.72 -3.97
N ALA A 71 4.58 -7.04 -4.20
CA ALA A 71 5.86 -7.73 -4.36
C ALA A 71 6.64 -7.25 -5.60
N SER A 72 5.95 -6.96 -6.70
CA SER A 72 6.58 -6.47 -7.94
C SER A 72 7.13 -5.05 -7.77
N VAL A 73 6.35 -4.13 -7.20
CA VAL A 73 6.81 -2.75 -6.96
C VAL A 73 7.89 -2.70 -5.87
N GLN A 74 7.81 -3.57 -4.86
CA GLN A 74 8.87 -3.69 -3.84
C GLN A 74 10.19 -4.17 -4.45
N ALA A 75 10.15 -5.18 -5.32
CA ALA A 75 11.35 -5.64 -6.01
C ALA A 75 11.95 -4.53 -6.89
N TRP A 76 11.10 -3.79 -7.61
CA TRP A 76 11.54 -2.69 -8.47
C TRP A 76 12.17 -1.54 -7.67
N VAL A 77 11.53 -1.09 -6.58
CA VAL A 77 12.06 0.02 -5.78
C VAL A 77 13.37 -0.34 -5.10
N LEU A 78 13.57 -1.60 -4.67
CA LEU A 78 14.83 -2.06 -4.12
C LEU A 78 15.98 -2.01 -5.13
N VAL A 79 15.70 -2.23 -6.42
CA VAL A 79 16.70 -2.05 -7.49
C VAL A 79 17.06 -0.58 -7.65
N ILE A 80 16.06 0.31 -7.63
CA ILE A 80 16.28 1.77 -7.73
C ILE A 80 17.10 2.28 -6.53
N ILE A 81 16.69 1.93 -5.31
CA ILE A 81 17.39 2.32 -4.07
C ILE A 81 18.85 1.86 -4.11
N LYS A 82 19.16 0.65 -4.60
CA LYS A 82 20.54 0.16 -4.68
C LYS A 82 21.43 0.94 -5.66
N GLN A 83 20.84 1.60 -6.66
CA GLN A 83 21.58 2.31 -7.70
C GLN A 83 21.75 3.80 -7.37
N GLU A 84 20.87 4.36 -6.55
CA GLU A 84 20.79 5.79 -6.29
C GLU A 84 21.55 6.18 -5.01
N PRO A 85 22.55 7.08 -5.08
CA PRO A 85 23.40 7.41 -3.92
C PRO A 85 22.66 8.12 -2.79
N TRP A 86 21.55 8.81 -3.10
CA TRP A 86 20.74 9.53 -2.12
C TRP A 86 19.86 8.62 -1.28
N SER A 87 19.69 7.34 -1.62
CA SER A 87 18.63 6.50 -1.09
C SER A 87 18.77 6.13 0.39
N LEU A 88 20.00 6.16 0.94
CA LEU A 88 20.30 5.85 2.35
C LEU A 88 20.79 7.07 3.13
N ASP A 89 20.89 8.23 2.48
CA ASP A 89 21.36 9.47 3.09
C ASP A 89 20.23 10.51 3.10
N TYR A 90 19.65 10.71 4.28
CA TYR A 90 18.55 11.65 4.47
C TYR A 90 18.93 13.10 4.14
N MET A 91 20.22 13.44 4.19
CA MET A 91 20.71 14.78 3.81
C MET A 91 20.59 15.01 2.31
N GLN A 92 20.65 13.95 1.51
CA GLN A 92 20.58 14.02 0.04
C GLN A 92 19.15 13.99 -0.50
N TYR A 93 18.14 13.74 0.34
CA TYR A 93 16.75 13.75 -0.10
C TYR A 93 16.31 15.12 -0.64
N PHE A 94 16.88 16.20 -0.12
CA PHE A 94 16.57 17.57 -0.52
C PHE A 94 17.72 18.25 -1.28
N ASP A 95 18.84 17.56 -1.51
CA ASP A 95 19.98 18.11 -2.23
C ASP A 95 19.62 18.40 -3.69
N GLY A 96 19.93 19.61 -4.16
CA GLY A 96 19.56 20.10 -5.49
C GLY A 96 18.06 20.44 -5.68
N TRP A 97 17.28 20.52 -4.60
CA TRP A 97 15.88 20.97 -4.68
C TRP A 97 15.77 22.46 -5.03
N PRO A 98 14.81 22.90 -5.88
CA PRO A 98 13.73 22.12 -6.51
C PRO A 98 14.13 21.39 -7.81
N ASP A 99 15.25 21.74 -8.42
CA ASP A 99 15.68 21.26 -9.75
C ASP A 99 16.39 19.89 -9.71
N GLN A 100 15.86 18.97 -8.89
CA GLN A 100 16.48 17.66 -8.72
C GLN A 100 16.42 16.82 -10.00
N PRO A 101 17.51 16.15 -10.39
CA PRO A 101 17.50 15.23 -11.51
C PRO A 101 16.64 14.01 -11.20
N ILE A 102 15.72 13.66 -12.10
CA ILE A 102 14.93 12.43 -12.02
C ILE A 102 15.33 11.45 -13.13
N ALA A 103 15.74 10.25 -12.73
CA ALA A 103 15.98 9.15 -13.66
C ALA A 103 14.65 8.67 -14.26
N ARG A 104 14.64 8.29 -15.55
CA ARG A 104 13.41 7.80 -16.20
C ARG A 104 12.81 6.58 -15.48
N THR A 105 13.64 5.68 -14.96
CA THR A 105 13.18 4.51 -14.19
C THR A 105 12.44 4.92 -12.92
N LEU A 106 12.95 5.93 -12.22
CA LEU A 106 12.31 6.47 -11.01
C LEU A 106 10.99 7.17 -11.34
N MET A 107 10.96 7.96 -12.42
CA MET A 107 9.71 8.57 -12.90
C MET A 107 8.65 7.51 -13.23
N LEU A 108 9.01 6.46 -13.97
CA LEU A 108 8.09 5.37 -14.31
C LEU A 108 7.58 4.65 -13.06
N PHE A 109 8.46 4.37 -12.10
CA PHE A 109 8.06 3.79 -10.81
C PHE A 109 7.08 4.70 -10.06
N TYR A 110 7.35 6.00 -10.00
CA TYR A 110 6.50 6.97 -9.30
C TYR A 110 5.11 7.09 -9.94
N MET A 111 5.05 7.12 -11.28
CA MET A 111 3.78 7.16 -12.01
C MET A 111 3.04 5.82 -11.98
N CYS A 112 3.76 4.70 -11.90
CA CYS A 112 3.17 3.38 -11.66
C CYS A 112 2.44 3.34 -10.32
N GLN A 113 3.10 3.82 -9.25
CA GLN A 113 2.49 3.95 -7.92
C GLN A 113 1.27 4.86 -7.95
N CYS A 114 1.39 6.06 -8.53
CA CYS A 114 0.27 6.99 -8.69
C CYS A 114 -0.91 6.32 -9.42
N GLY A 115 -0.64 5.68 -10.56
CA GLY A 115 -1.64 4.99 -11.36
C GLY A 115 -2.35 3.86 -10.60
N PHE A 116 -1.62 3.09 -9.79
CA PHE A 116 -2.19 2.06 -8.94
C PHE A 116 -3.10 2.62 -7.85
N TYR A 117 -2.69 3.69 -7.17
CA TYR A 117 -3.52 4.32 -6.15
C TYR A 117 -4.80 4.94 -6.76
N VAL A 118 -4.70 5.56 -7.94
CA VAL A 118 -5.86 6.07 -8.70
C VAL A 118 -6.79 4.92 -9.13
N TYR A 119 -6.23 3.83 -9.65
CA TYR A 119 -6.99 2.62 -9.96
C TYR A 119 -7.71 2.07 -8.71
N SER A 120 -7.02 2.05 -7.57
CA SER A 120 -7.53 1.48 -6.31
C SER A 120 -8.73 2.24 -5.76
N ILE A 121 -8.85 3.55 -6.04
CA ILE A 121 -10.06 4.33 -5.71
C ILE A 121 -11.30 3.73 -6.40
N GLY A 122 -11.20 3.46 -7.71
CA GLY A 122 -12.29 2.82 -8.45
C GLY A 122 -12.50 1.36 -8.02
N ALA A 123 -11.42 0.62 -7.77
CA ALA A 123 -11.48 -0.76 -7.33
C ALA A 123 -12.17 -0.90 -5.97
N LEU A 124 -11.93 0.01 -5.02
CA LEU A 124 -12.59 0.02 -3.72
C LEU A 124 -14.12 0.13 -3.83
N VAL A 125 -14.61 0.90 -4.81
CA VAL A 125 -16.05 1.08 -5.02
C VAL A 125 -16.66 -0.12 -5.72
N ALA A 126 -15.97 -0.69 -6.72
CA ALA A 126 -16.57 -1.62 -7.68
C ALA A 126 -16.13 -3.09 -7.54
N TRP A 127 -14.95 -3.37 -6.96
CA TRP A 127 -14.33 -4.69 -6.97
C TRP A 127 -13.95 -5.24 -5.61
N GLU A 128 -13.58 -4.39 -4.65
CA GLU A 128 -13.08 -4.87 -3.35
C GLU A 128 -14.22 -5.14 -2.36
N THR A 129 -14.02 -6.17 -1.54
CA THR A 129 -14.90 -6.48 -0.42
C THR A 129 -15.00 -5.29 0.54
N ARG A 130 -16.21 -4.75 0.70
CA ARG A 130 -16.48 -3.63 1.62
C ARG A 130 -16.25 -4.07 3.07
N ARG A 131 -15.57 -3.21 3.84
CA ARG A 131 -15.27 -3.40 5.27
C ARG A 131 -15.69 -2.16 6.07
N LYS A 132 -15.78 -2.29 7.39
CA LYS A 132 -16.19 -1.21 8.31
C LYS A 132 -15.33 0.06 8.21
N ASP A 133 -14.09 -0.04 7.75
CA ASP A 133 -13.17 1.08 7.57
C ASP A 133 -13.12 1.64 6.13
N PHE A 134 -14.11 1.34 5.29
CA PHE A 134 -14.18 1.76 3.90
C PHE A 134 -13.87 3.25 3.69
N SER A 135 -14.50 4.15 4.46
CA SER A 135 -14.30 5.60 4.31
C SER A 135 -12.88 6.06 4.66
N VAL A 136 -12.25 5.40 5.64
CA VAL A 136 -10.85 5.68 6.04
C VAL A 136 -9.92 5.23 4.93
N MET A 137 -10.14 4.02 4.40
CA MET A 137 -9.36 3.48 3.29
C MET A 137 -9.52 4.33 2.02
N MET A 138 -10.74 4.71 1.65
CA MET A 138 -10.99 5.60 0.51
C MET A 138 -10.24 6.93 0.66
N SER A 139 -10.34 7.55 1.84
CA SER A 139 -9.64 8.80 2.14
C SER A 139 -8.12 8.64 2.04
N HIS A 140 -7.57 7.51 2.52
CA HIS A 140 -6.16 7.20 2.38
C HIS A 140 -5.75 7.14 0.90
N HIS A 141 -6.46 6.43 0.02
CA HIS A 141 -6.06 6.36 -1.39
C HIS A 141 -6.10 7.72 -2.08
N VAL A 142 -7.09 8.57 -1.78
CA VAL A 142 -7.18 9.94 -2.31
C VAL A 142 -6.01 10.79 -1.82
N ILE A 143 -5.72 10.76 -0.52
CA ILE A 143 -4.61 11.52 0.08
C ILE A 143 -3.27 11.04 -0.45
N THR A 144 -3.02 9.73 -0.49
CA THR A 144 -1.77 9.16 -0.99
C THR A 144 -1.58 9.45 -2.48
N SER A 145 -2.62 9.32 -3.32
CA SER A 145 -2.55 9.71 -4.74
C SER A 145 -2.18 11.18 -4.91
N THR A 146 -2.79 12.05 -4.10
CA THR A 146 -2.53 13.49 -4.12
C THR A 146 -1.11 13.79 -3.66
N LEU A 147 -0.64 13.14 -2.58
CA LEU A 147 0.73 13.29 -2.08
C LEU A 147 1.76 12.87 -3.14
N ILE A 148 1.56 11.75 -3.83
CA ILE A 148 2.44 11.30 -4.93
C ILE A 148 2.43 12.32 -6.08
N GLY A 149 1.26 12.82 -6.48
CA GLY A 149 1.17 13.82 -7.54
C GLY A 149 1.88 15.12 -7.18
N VAL A 150 1.62 15.67 -5.99
CA VAL A 150 2.21 16.93 -5.54
C VAL A 150 3.71 16.78 -5.30
N SER A 151 4.16 15.71 -4.63
CA SER A 151 5.59 15.48 -4.38
C SER A 151 6.39 15.34 -5.68
N TYR A 152 5.79 14.81 -6.75
CA TYR A 152 6.43 14.76 -8.05
C TYR A 152 6.62 16.16 -8.63
N VAL A 153 5.54 16.96 -8.68
CA VAL A 153 5.57 18.32 -9.25
C VAL A 153 6.49 19.25 -8.45
N THR A 154 6.57 19.04 -7.13
CA THR A 154 7.39 19.87 -6.25
C THR A 154 8.77 19.27 -5.98
N GLY A 155 9.19 18.21 -6.68
CA GLY A 155 10.55 17.67 -6.52
C GLY A 155 10.84 16.93 -5.20
N PHE A 156 9.84 16.51 -4.43
CA PHE A 156 10.00 15.67 -3.23
C PHE A 156 9.94 14.16 -3.53
N PHE A 157 10.22 13.76 -4.77
CA PHE A 157 10.12 12.37 -5.20
C PHE A 157 11.14 11.45 -4.53
N ARG A 158 12.33 11.94 -4.11
CA ARG A 158 13.35 11.13 -3.41
C ARG A 158 12.83 10.61 -2.08
N ILE A 159 12.44 11.53 -1.18
CA ILE A 159 11.85 11.17 0.12
C ILE A 159 10.54 10.40 -0.06
N GLY A 160 9.71 10.81 -1.02
CA GLY A 160 8.46 10.12 -1.33
C GLY A 160 8.68 8.66 -1.76
N THR A 161 9.76 8.36 -2.49
CA THR A 161 10.10 7.00 -2.92
C THR A 161 10.45 6.10 -1.74
N ILE A 162 11.18 6.64 -0.75
CA ILE A 162 11.52 5.90 0.46
C ILE A 162 10.27 5.64 1.31
N ILE A 163 9.37 6.62 1.43
CA ILE A 163 8.08 6.44 2.14
C ILE A 163 7.27 5.33 1.47
N LEU A 164 7.12 5.35 0.14
CA LEU A 164 6.41 4.31 -0.62
C LEU A 164 7.05 2.93 -0.43
N ALA A 165 8.38 2.84 -0.51
CA ALA A 165 9.11 1.58 -0.35
C ALA A 165 8.95 0.96 1.04
N LEU A 166 8.85 1.79 2.09
CA LEU A 166 8.67 1.32 3.46
C LEU A 166 7.22 0.95 3.74
N HIS A 167 6.27 1.75 3.22
CA HIS A 167 4.84 1.49 3.32
C HIS A 167 4.45 0.17 2.63
N ASP A 168 4.82 0.02 1.36
CA ASP A 168 4.38 -1.13 0.53
C ASP A 168 5.03 -2.44 0.96
N ALA A 169 6.21 -2.39 1.60
CA ALA A 169 6.84 -3.57 2.17
C ALA A 169 5.96 -4.24 3.24
N SER A 170 5.23 -3.45 4.04
CA SER A 170 4.28 -3.99 5.02
C SER A 170 3.12 -4.73 4.36
N ASP A 171 2.61 -4.21 3.25
CA ASP A 171 1.47 -4.81 2.55
C ASP A 171 1.82 -6.17 1.93
N VAL A 172 3.07 -6.39 1.52
CA VAL A 172 3.55 -7.72 1.10
C VAL A 172 3.35 -8.75 2.22
N PHE A 173 3.73 -8.42 3.45
CA PHE A 173 3.55 -9.32 4.59
C PHE A 173 2.07 -9.51 4.93
N LEU A 174 1.27 -8.45 4.87
CA LEU A 174 -0.18 -8.51 5.13
C LEU A 174 -0.90 -9.46 4.18
N GLU A 175 -0.69 -9.28 2.87
CA GLU A 175 -1.37 -10.10 1.87
C GLU A 175 -0.88 -11.54 1.90
N THR A 176 0.40 -11.77 2.19
CA THR A 176 0.91 -13.13 2.42
C THR A 176 0.26 -13.79 3.63
N ALA A 177 0.10 -13.06 4.74
CA ALA A 177 -0.58 -13.57 5.94
C ALA A 177 -2.04 -13.97 5.64
N LYS A 178 -2.78 -13.15 4.89
CA LYS A 178 -4.14 -13.45 4.45
C LYS A 178 -4.20 -14.70 3.58
N LEU A 179 -3.31 -14.85 2.60
CA LEU A 179 -3.26 -16.05 1.75
C LEU A 179 -2.94 -17.32 2.56
N CYS A 180 -2.01 -17.24 3.51
CA CYS A 180 -1.76 -18.33 4.45
C CYS A 180 -3.00 -18.66 5.28
N LYS A 181 -3.72 -17.65 5.77
CA LYS A 181 -4.96 -17.86 6.53
C LYS A 181 -6.04 -18.52 5.69
N TYR A 182 -6.27 -18.05 4.46
CA TYR A 182 -7.25 -18.65 3.55
C TYR A 182 -6.89 -20.08 3.17
N THR A 183 -5.60 -20.43 3.10
CA THR A 183 -5.14 -21.79 2.82
C THR A 183 -4.96 -22.66 4.07
N GLU A 184 -5.46 -22.21 5.23
CA GLU A 184 -5.42 -22.94 6.51
C GLU A 184 -3.99 -23.26 7.00
N LYS A 185 -3.00 -22.47 6.54
CA LYS A 185 -1.61 -22.55 6.97
C LYS A 185 -1.37 -21.63 8.17
N GLU A 186 -1.90 -22.02 9.32
CA GLU A 186 -1.93 -21.19 10.54
C GLU A 186 -0.54 -20.69 10.97
N LEU A 187 0.50 -21.53 10.93
CA LEU A 187 1.87 -21.11 11.29
C LEU A 187 2.39 -20.00 10.36
N GLY A 188 2.13 -20.13 9.05
CA GLY A 188 2.50 -19.11 8.07
C GLY A 188 1.70 -17.82 8.28
N ALA A 189 0.39 -17.94 8.52
CA ALA A 189 -0.49 -16.79 8.78
C ALA A 189 -0.01 -15.99 9.99
N SER A 190 0.28 -16.68 11.10
CA SER A 190 0.78 -16.06 12.33
C SER A 190 2.15 -15.39 12.16
N LEU A 191 3.09 -16.06 11.46
CA LEU A 191 4.41 -15.52 11.19
C LEU A 191 4.35 -14.24 10.36
N PHE A 192 3.66 -14.29 9.21
CA PHE A 192 3.57 -13.15 8.30
C PHE A 192 2.73 -12.02 8.89
N PHE A 193 1.70 -12.32 9.70
CA PHE A 193 0.95 -11.29 10.42
C PHE A 193 1.82 -10.58 11.47
N GLY A 194 2.68 -11.31 12.18
CA GLY A 194 3.68 -10.72 13.09
C GLY A 194 4.68 -9.82 12.36
N LEU A 195 5.22 -10.27 11.22
CA LEU A 195 6.11 -9.47 10.37
C LEU A 195 5.41 -8.21 9.83
N PHE A 196 4.15 -8.33 9.43
CA PHE A 196 3.31 -7.20 9.06
C PHE A 196 3.19 -6.20 10.20
N ALA A 197 2.83 -6.64 11.41
CA ALA A 197 2.69 -5.75 12.56
C ALA A 197 4.00 -5.01 12.86
N ILE A 198 5.13 -5.72 12.91
CA ILE A 198 6.45 -5.13 13.17
C ILE A 198 6.82 -4.12 12.08
N SER A 199 6.66 -4.48 10.80
CA SER A 199 6.98 -3.57 9.69
C SER A 199 6.07 -2.34 9.67
N CYS A 200 4.77 -2.51 9.91
CA CYS A 200 3.80 -1.40 9.92
C CYS A 200 4.11 -0.39 11.04
N PHE A 201 4.40 -0.87 12.25
CA PHE A 201 4.75 0.01 13.38
C PHE A 201 6.17 0.57 13.27
N GLY A 202 7.14 -0.26 12.87
CA GLY A 202 8.55 0.10 12.88
C GLY A 202 8.99 0.91 11.66
N LEU A 203 8.55 0.53 10.46
CA LEU A 203 8.99 1.14 9.21
C LEU A 203 8.05 2.28 8.82
N THR A 204 6.74 2.03 8.73
CA THR A 204 5.80 2.97 8.12
C THR A 204 5.50 4.17 9.02
N VAL A 205 5.20 3.95 10.30
CA VAL A 205 4.96 5.05 11.25
C VAL A 205 6.21 5.90 11.44
N ALA A 206 7.38 5.27 11.60
CA ALA A 206 8.64 5.99 11.75
C ALA A 206 8.97 6.79 10.48
N ALA A 207 8.79 6.23 9.29
CA ALA A 207 9.03 6.92 8.03
C ALA A 207 8.15 8.16 7.88
N LEU A 208 6.85 8.07 8.18
CA LEU A 208 5.94 9.22 8.11
C LEU A 208 6.31 10.31 9.12
N ALA A 209 6.69 9.92 10.35
CA ALA A 209 7.13 10.87 11.37
C ALA A 209 8.46 11.56 11.00
N ILE A 210 9.43 10.78 10.53
CA ILE A 210 10.74 11.27 10.06
C ILE A 210 10.56 12.19 8.85
N ALA A 211 9.69 11.81 7.92
CA ALA A 211 9.41 12.62 6.74
C ALA A 211 8.78 13.96 7.09
N SER A 212 7.80 13.98 8.01
CA SER A 212 7.24 15.24 8.50
C SER A 212 8.33 16.09 9.15
N TYR A 213 9.13 15.52 10.05
CA TYR A 213 10.19 16.26 10.74
C TYR A 213 11.26 16.83 9.78
N HIS A 214 11.76 16.03 8.84
CA HIS A 214 12.80 16.49 7.92
C HIS A 214 12.27 17.48 6.90
N SER A 215 11.01 17.31 6.45
CA SER A 215 10.36 18.31 5.60
C SER A 215 10.24 19.64 6.33
N ILE A 216 9.87 19.65 7.61
CA ILE A 216 9.86 20.86 8.46
C ILE A 216 11.26 21.49 8.54
N ALA A 217 12.27 20.70 8.92
CA ALA A 217 13.63 21.19 9.13
C ALA A 217 14.29 21.74 7.86
N PHE A 218 13.97 21.18 6.69
CA PHE A 218 14.44 21.68 5.41
C PHE A 218 13.69 22.95 4.98
N LEU A 219 12.35 22.92 5.05
CA LEU A 219 11.51 24.02 4.57
C LEU A 219 11.63 25.29 5.41
N MET A 220 11.89 25.17 6.72
CA MET A 220 12.17 26.32 7.59
C MET A 220 13.48 27.05 7.27
N LYS A 221 14.39 26.44 6.49
CA LYS A 221 15.66 27.07 6.09
C LYS A 221 15.58 27.79 4.73
N GLN A 222 14.44 27.70 4.04
CA GLN A 222 14.26 28.29 2.71
C GLN A 222 13.50 29.62 2.83
N ASP A 223 14.12 30.71 2.36
CA ASP A 223 13.58 32.06 2.50
C ASP A 223 12.33 32.33 1.61
N GLU A 224 12.13 31.56 0.53
CA GLU A 224 11.07 31.79 -0.47
C GLU A 224 10.08 30.62 -0.65
N PHE A 225 10.02 29.65 0.27
CA PHE A 225 9.14 28.49 0.07
C PHE A 225 7.65 28.86 0.21
N PRO A 226 6.75 28.36 -0.67
CA PRO A 226 5.31 28.59 -0.54
C PRO A 226 4.78 27.96 0.76
N THR A 227 4.57 28.79 1.78
CA THR A 227 4.09 28.35 3.10
C THR A 227 2.82 27.50 3.03
N ALA A 228 1.95 27.78 2.06
CA ALA A 228 0.74 27.00 1.81
C ALA A 228 1.04 25.53 1.43
N LEU A 229 2.05 25.29 0.58
CA LEU A 229 2.43 23.95 0.16
C LEU A 229 2.94 23.12 1.35
N TYR A 230 3.68 23.76 2.26
CA TYR A 230 4.16 23.14 3.50
C TYR A 230 2.99 22.65 4.36
N TYR A 231 2.01 23.51 4.61
CA TYR A 231 0.86 23.15 5.43
C TYR A 231 0.01 22.06 4.76
N ILE A 232 -0.24 22.15 3.45
CA ILE A 232 -1.00 21.14 2.71
C ILE A 232 -0.34 19.76 2.81
N LEU A 233 0.95 19.65 2.48
CA LEU A 233 1.67 18.37 2.51
C LEU A 233 1.76 17.80 3.93
N ASN A 234 2.06 18.63 4.93
CA ASN A 234 2.15 18.16 6.32
C ASN A 234 0.79 17.76 6.88
N THR A 235 -0.28 18.50 6.58
CA THR A 235 -1.62 18.09 6.99
C THR A 235 -1.98 16.73 6.39
N MET A 236 -1.68 16.49 5.11
CA MET A 236 -1.91 15.19 4.49
C MET A 236 -1.09 14.06 5.14
N LEU A 237 0.21 14.29 5.42
CA LEU A 237 1.07 13.32 6.11
C LEU A 237 0.58 13.04 7.54
N LEU A 238 0.14 14.06 8.28
CA LEU A 238 -0.44 13.91 9.61
C LEU A 238 -1.77 13.16 9.57
N THR A 239 -2.62 13.41 8.57
CA THR A 239 -3.84 12.61 8.38
C THR A 239 -3.51 11.14 8.12
N LEU A 240 -2.52 10.84 7.27
CA LEU A 240 -2.06 9.47 7.07
C LEU A 240 -1.52 8.86 8.37
N LEU A 241 -0.78 9.61 9.18
CA LEU A 241 -0.30 9.15 10.48
C LEU A 241 -1.46 8.81 11.42
N VAL A 242 -2.51 9.63 11.46
CA VAL A 242 -3.74 9.35 12.23
C VAL A 242 -4.40 8.05 11.78
N PHE A 243 -4.47 7.79 10.47
CA PHE A 243 -4.99 6.52 9.96
C PHE A 243 -4.13 5.33 10.38
N HIS A 244 -2.80 5.47 10.37
CA HIS A 244 -1.90 4.42 10.86
C HIS A 244 -2.05 4.17 12.36
N VAL A 245 -2.29 5.20 13.18
CA VAL A 245 -2.60 5.03 14.60
C VAL A 245 -3.93 4.29 14.77
N TYR A 246 -4.95 4.62 13.97
CA TYR A 246 -6.24 3.92 13.97
C TYR A 246 -6.07 2.44 13.61
N TRP A 247 -5.41 2.12 12.49
CA TRP A 247 -5.16 0.73 12.10
C TRP A 247 -4.24 0.01 13.08
N GLY A 248 -3.28 0.70 13.68
CA GLY A 248 -2.43 0.18 14.75
C GLY A 248 -3.25 -0.34 15.94
N LYS A 249 -4.30 0.38 16.35
CA LYS A 249 -5.22 -0.10 17.39
C LYS A 249 -5.93 -1.40 16.97
N LEU A 250 -6.35 -1.51 15.71
CA LEU A 250 -6.99 -2.72 15.19
C LEU A 250 -6.01 -3.90 15.09
N ILE A 251 -4.77 -3.65 14.71
CA ILE A 251 -3.70 -4.65 14.69
C ILE A 251 -3.44 -5.16 16.11
N CYS A 252 -3.34 -4.27 17.10
CA CYS A 252 -3.20 -4.67 18.51
C CYS A 252 -4.40 -5.51 18.98
N LEU A 253 -5.62 -5.14 18.60
CA LEU A 253 -6.82 -5.93 18.90
C LEU A 253 -6.75 -7.34 18.28
N MET A 254 -6.33 -7.44 17.02
CA MET A 254 -6.11 -8.72 16.33
C MET A 254 -5.03 -9.57 17.01
N ILE A 255 -3.92 -8.97 17.45
CA ILE A 255 -2.85 -9.64 18.20
C ILE A 255 -3.40 -10.17 19.54
N MET A 256 -4.16 -9.36 20.29
CA MET A 256 -4.78 -9.82 21.54
C MET A 256 -5.73 -11.00 21.31
N ARG A 257 -6.55 -10.97 20.25
CA ARG A 257 -7.40 -12.09 19.87
C ARG A 257 -6.59 -13.34 19.51
N GLN A 258 -5.50 -13.16 18.76
CA GLN A 258 -4.60 -14.25 18.39
C GLN A 258 -3.95 -14.90 19.62
N LEU A 259 -3.50 -14.12 20.60
CA LEU A 259 -2.93 -14.62 21.85
C LEU A 259 -3.97 -15.44 22.64
N ASN A 260 -5.21 -14.96 22.71
CA ASN A 260 -6.31 -15.70 23.35
C ASN A 260 -6.71 -16.96 22.58
N ASN A 261 -6.51 -16.99 21.26
CA ASN A 261 -6.86 -18.11 20.39
C ASN A 261 -5.66 -19.06 20.14
N LYS A 262 -4.86 -19.34 21.16
CA LYS A 262 -3.69 -20.26 21.10
C LYS A 262 -2.70 -19.92 19.97
N GLY A 263 -2.57 -18.65 19.62
CA GLY A 263 -1.65 -18.17 18.58
C GLY A 263 -2.21 -18.23 17.16
N GLN A 264 -3.47 -18.64 16.95
CA GLN A 264 -4.12 -18.70 15.64
C GLN A 264 -4.73 -17.34 15.26
N VAL A 265 -4.48 -16.90 14.02
CA VAL A 265 -5.03 -15.65 13.50
C VAL A 265 -6.54 -15.79 13.35
N THR A 266 -7.30 -14.86 13.94
CA THR A 266 -8.78 -14.84 13.86
C THR A 266 -9.24 -14.08 12.62
N ASP A 267 -10.55 -14.09 12.35
CA ASP A 267 -11.10 -13.27 11.26
C ASP A 267 -10.89 -11.78 11.51
N ASP A 268 -10.67 -11.04 10.42
CA ASP A 268 -10.40 -9.60 10.46
C ASP A 268 -11.59 -8.87 11.12
N VAL A 269 -11.30 -8.15 12.21
CA VAL A 269 -12.24 -7.39 13.03
C VAL A 269 -13.07 -6.35 12.26
N ARG A 270 -12.64 -5.99 11.05
CA ARG A 270 -13.31 -5.03 10.16
C ARG A 270 -14.25 -5.70 9.16
N SER A 271 -14.20 -7.02 9.04
CA SER A 271 -15.19 -7.77 8.26
C SER A 271 -16.50 -7.72 9.03
N ASP A 272 -17.61 -7.51 8.34
CA ASP A 272 -18.92 -7.66 8.98
C ASP A 272 -19.04 -9.10 9.48
N SER A 273 -19.18 -9.25 10.79
CA SER A 273 -19.71 -10.47 11.36
C SER A 273 -21.17 -10.52 10.92
N GLU A 274 -21.54 -11.51 10.11
CA GLU A 274 -22.94 -11.86 9.85
C GLU A 274 -23.61 -12.44 11.13
N ASP A 275 -23.30 -11.89 12.31
CA ASP A 275 -23.78 -12.33 13.63
C ASP A 275 -24.42 -11.18 14.43
N ASP A 276 -24.83 -10.09 13.77
CA ASP A 276 -25.63 -9.01 14.37
C ASP A 276 -27.05 -8.96 13.74
N GLU A 277 -27.72 -10.10 13.60
CA GLU A 277 -29.21 -10.22 13.56
C GLU A 277 -29.69 -11.48 14.31
#